data_AF-A0AAU7UKB8-F1
#
_entry.id   AF-A0AAU7UKB8-F1
#
_cell.length_a   1.000
_cell.length_b   1.000
_cell.length_c   1.000
_cell.angle_alpha   90.00
_cell.angle_beta   90.00
_cell.angle_gamma   90.00
#
_symmetry.space_group_name_H-M   'P 1'
#
loop_
_entity.id
_entity.type
_entity.pdbx_description
1 polymer ?
#
loop_
_entity_poly.entity_id
_entity_poly.type
_entity_poly.pdbx_seq_one_letter_code
_entity_poly.pdbx_strand_id
1 'polypeptide(L)'
;MNSDGASSLLSKILPGPRQIPQFPQAKYYATLGELAEEFGGTTSVLFHRSNAIYQHTGHPIDVLVFGPRRDYEEIDRKMHATGQLAEGVHFRSMWSELAVADLEASNAEFEAFNPLGPEYAVDDLLGEGVAIQRFRKNEKGRTLQVDMLRADGTIIVSDRRDAEPTGKRGSHSLILCDKASRPVREFDTLDALRFFWLDRVIGKETSVVFSDSFRVAATTHGYRRPNVTVVQTFHNNHLHEDSAGPLGYTKNAFIPFLSNIDAFDATVHLSDRQLADIDQLMGPAPHRWVIHNSRRVDFETPRADPERTAGVMLGRLTLPKQIDHAIEAVAQANTRLIEPITLDVYGEGDDRERLEDVIAANDTDAVVLRGYDPTAPEKFATASFSILPSRSEALPLVLVESMARGCVPIAYDVRYGPSEIITNGVNGFLVEPDDVRGLAAALVTVQSMSKREISRMRRNARKRAKDFSDAEVLSKWSELLTTTIAAKQSPKQLKASGRSAVVSCTQETMTISFTFTPSRPMLQPRAHFVLNGRKVPAIMRFECELTYDEPQVTATKQIPVDRLAWFTEGVLDVSFELHDAAGRLSHRVPADGAVHPFGNFEGYATTYGNLSLRLATVLDPADMSAEST
;
A
#
# COMPACT_ATOMS: atom_id res chain seq x y z
N MET A 1 -29.98 -28.53 -48.15
CA MET A 1 -30.70 -27.31 -47.75
C MET A 1 -30.36 -27.01 -46.29
N ASN A 2 -29.59 -25.94 -46.13
CA ASN A 2 -29.34 -25.09 -44.96
C ASN A 2 -28.87 -25.71 -43.63
N SER A 3 -27.54 -25.77 -43.50
CA SER A 3 -26.76 -25.92 -42.26
C SER A 3 -26.32 -24.57 -41.64
N ASP A 4 -26.85 -23.44 -42.10
CA ASP A 4 -26.33 -22.09 -41.74
C ASP A 4 -26.97 -21.45 -40.49
N GLY A 5 -27.84 -22.17 -39.76
CA GLY A 5 -28.58 -21.59 -38.63
C GLY A 5 -27.90 -21.66 -37.25
N ALA A 6 -26.96 -22.57 -37.04
CA ALA A 6 -26.44 -22.85 -35.69
C ALA A 6 -25.12 -22.13 -35.35
N SER A 7 -24.40 -21.60 -36.35
CA SER A 7 -23.09 -20.94 -36.15
C SER A 7 -23.19 -19.45 -35.81
N SER A 8 -24.36 -18.80 -35.93
CA SER A 8 -24.49 -17.34 -35.74
C SER A 8 -25.03 -16.91 -34.37
N LEU A 9 -25.40 -17.85 -33.51
CA LEU A 9 -25.92 -17.58 -32.16
C LEU A 9 -24.88 -17.74 -31.04
N LEU A 10 -23.78 -18.46 -31.28
CA LEU A 10 -22.70 -18.66 -30.29
C LEU A 10 -21.59 -17.59 -30.35
N SER A 11 -21.56 -16.76 -31.39
CA SER A 11 -20.61 -15.64 -31.52
C SER A 11 -21.10 -14.33 -30.85
N LYS A 12 -22.28 -14.33 -30.20
CA LYS A 12 -22.89 -13.13 -29.59
C LYS A 12 -22.86 -13.07 -28.06
N ILE A 13 -22.11 -13.93 -27.36
CA ILE A 13 -22.04 -13.93 -25.88
C ILE A 13 -20.59 -13.93 -25.35
N LEU A 14 -19.66 -13.37 -26.10
CA LEU A 14 -18.39 -12.91 -25.56
C LEU A 14 -18.21 -11.48 -26.05
N PRO A 15 -18.14 -10.46 -25.18
CA PRO A 15 -17.68 -9.16 -25.63
C PRO A 15 -16.31 -9.39 -26.29
N GLY A 16 -16.11 -8.88 -27.51
CA GLY A 16 -14.79 -8.78 -28.10
C GLY A 16 -13.84 -8.03 -27.15
N PRO A 17 -12.51 -8.09 -27.36
CA PRO A 17 -11.58 -7.36 -26.50
C PRO A 17 -12.07 -5.91 -26.37
N ARG A 18 -12.41 -5.52 -25.14
CA ARG A 18 -12.87 -4.16 -24.85
C ARG A 18 -11.77 -3.23 -25.35
N GLN A 19 -12.10 -2.37 -26.30
CA GLN A 19 -11.19 -1.30 -26.68
C GLN A 19 -10.98 -0.47 -25.42
N ILE A 20 -9.73 -0.41 -24.95
CA ILE A 20 -9.40 0.38 -23.76
C ILE A 20 -9.88 1.80 -24.04
N PRO A 21 -10.75 2.38 -23.18
CA PRO A 21 -11.15 3.77 -23.29
C PRO A 21 -9.90 4.66 -23.44
N GLN A 22 -10.03 5.76 -24.17
CA GLN A 22 -8.89 6.64 -24.41
C GLN A 22 -8.29 7.08 -23.06
N PHE A 23 -7.07 6.63 -22.78
CA PHE A 23 -6.32 7.03 -21.59
C PHE A 23 -6.11 8.55 -21.63
N PRO A 24 -6.28 9.28 -20.51
CA PRO A 24 -6.18 10.74 -20.51
C PRO A 24 -4.87 11.27 -21.08
N GLN A 25 -4.91 12.41 -21.78
CA GLN A 25 -3.69 13.08 -22.20
C GLN A 25 -3.03 13.77 -21.01
N ALA A 26 -1.97 13.15 -20.50
CA ALA A 26 -1.16 13.63 -19.38
C ALA A 26 0.25 13.03 -19.44
N LYS A 27 1.18 13.61 -18.67
CA LYS A 27 2.45 12.94 -18.33
C LYS A 27 2.25 11.99 -17.16
N TYR A 28 2.86 10.83 -17.21
CA TYR A 28 2.67 9.78 -16.21
C TYR A 28 3.96 9.50 -15.46
N TYR A 29 3.85 9.44 -14.14
CA TYR A 29 4.95 9.21 -13.23
C TYR A 29 4.59 8.13 -12.23
N ALA A 30 5.53 7.29 -11.85
CA ALA A 30 5.42 6.40 -10.70
C ALA A 30 6.47 6.76 -9.66
N THR A 31 6.19 6.67 -8.37
CA THR A 31 7.17 7.01 -7.33
C THR A 31 7.75 5.78 -6.64
N LEU A 32 9.06 5.78 -6.47
CA LEU A 32 9.80 4.74 -5.77
C LEU A 32 10.69 5.37 -4.70
N GLY A 33 10.78 4.72 -3.53
CA GLY A 33 11.68 5.13 -2.47
C GLY A 33 13.13 4.92 -2.91
N GLU A 34 13.53 3.66 -3.01
CA GLU A 34 14.78 3.21 -3.60
C GLU A 34 14.54 1.79 -4.15
N LEU A 35 15.25 1.42 -5.22
CA LEU A 35 15.23 0.05 -5.74
C LEU A 35 16.20 -0.82 -4.95
N ALA A 36 15.66 -1.88 -4.33
CA ALA A 36 16.46 -2.95 -3.73
C ALA A 36 17.04 -3.85 -4.82
N GLU A 37 18.18 -4.51 -4.54
CA GLU A 37 18.80 -5.47 -5.48
C GLU A 37 17.84 -6.60 -5.84
N GLU A 38 17.17 -7.14 -4.83
CA GLU A 38 16.02 -8.01 -4.96
C GLU A 38 14.77 -7.28 -4.47
N PHE A 39 13.73 -7.21 -5.30
CA PHE A 39 12.51 -6.49 -4.98
C PHE A 39 11.28 -7.39 -5.04
N GLY A 40 10.37 -7.16 -4.09
CA GLY A 40 9.17 -7.97 -3.92
C GLY A 40 7.96 -7.47 -4.71
N GLY A 41 6.79 -8.03 -4.36
CA GLY A 41 5.54 -7.88 -5.11
C GLY A 41 5.09 -6.44 -5.39
N THR A 42 5.27 -5.50 -4.45
CA THR A 42 4.86 -4.09 -4.67
C THR A 42 5.62 -3.46 -5.83
N THR A 43 6.94 -3.61 -5.88
CA THR A 43 7.78 -3.08 -6.96
C THR A 43 7.50 -3.80 -8.27
N SER A 44 7.32 -5.13 -8.23
CA SER A 44 6.93 -5.89 -9.43
C SER A 44 5.58 -5.44 -10.01
N VAL A 45 4.60 -5.12 -9.16
CA VAL A 45 3.30 -4.59 -9.59
C VAL A 45 3.43 -3.17 -10.17
N LEU A 46 4.25 -2.31 -9.56
CA LEU A 46 4.53 -0.97 -10.08
C LEU A 46 5.09 -1.05 -11.51
N PHE A 47 6.10 -1.89 -11.74
CA PHE A 47 6.69 -2.08 -13.07
C PHE A 47 5.70 -2.72 -14.04
N HIS A 48 4.96 -3.75 -13.61
CA HIS A 48 3.92 -4.37 -14.44
C HIS A 48 2.88 -3.35 -14.90
N ARG A 49 2.34 -2.53 -13.98
CA ARG A 49 1.37 -1.48 -14.32
C ARG A 49 1.98 -0.45 -15.26
N SER A 50 3.24 -0.07 -15.03
CA SER A 50 3.92 0.93 -15.87
C SER A 50 4.12 0.41 -17.30
N ASN A 51 4.59 -0.84 -17.43
CA ASN A 51 4.72 -1.52 -18.71
C ASN A 51 3.37 -1.68 -19.40
N ALA A 52 2.32 -2.09 -18.68
CA ALA A 52 0.98 -2.26 -19.23
C ALA A 52 0.42 -0.94 -19.78
N ILE A 53 0.54 0.17 -19.05
CA ILE A 53 0.12 1.49 -19.53
C ILE A 53 0.86 1.83 -20.84
N TYR A 54 2.19 1.71 -20.88
CA TYR A 54 2.95 2.01 -22.10
C TYR A 54 2.56 1.10 -23.27
N GLN A 55 2.56 -0.22 -23.07
CA GLN A 55 2.31 -1.20 -24.13
C GLN A 55 0.90 -1.11 -24.71
N HIS A 56 -0.10 -0.77 -23.90
CA HIS A 56 -1.50 -0.71 -24.34
C HIS A 56 -1.96 0.69 -24.76
N THR A 57 -1.28 1.75 -24.32
CA THR A 57 -1.75 3.12 -24.54
C THR A 57 -0.73 4.04 -25.21
N GLY A 58 0.53 3.63 -25.28
CA GLY A 58 1.65 4.42 -25.82
C GLY A 58 2.15 5.55 -24.92
N HIS A 59 1.56 5.74 -23.72
CA HIS A 59 2.00 6.79 -22.80
C HIS A 59 3.26 6.35 -22.04
N PRO A 60 4.38 7.09 -22.15
CA PRO A 60 5.59 6.78 -21.41
C PRO A 60 5.41 7.04 -19.91
N ILE A 61 6.21 6.35 -19.09
CA ILE A 61 6.19 6.49 -17.64
C ILE A 61 7.59 6.71 -17.09
N ASP A 62 7.76 7.81 -16.36
CA ASP A 62 8.98 8.08 -15.61
C ASP A 62 8.81 7.57 -14.16
N VAL A 63 9.65 6.62 -13.75
CA VAL A 63 9.77 6.14 -12.38
C VAL A 63 10.68 7.07 -11.59
N LEU A 64 10.07 7.93 -10.78
CA LEU A 64 10.73 8.93 -9.95
C LEU A 64 11.28 8.30 -8.67
N VAL A 65 12.61 8.33 -8.50
CA VAL A 65 13.29 7.67 -7.38
C VAL A 65 13.90 8.68 -6.41
N PHE A 66 13.60 8.51 -5.11
CA PHE A 66 14.04 9.43 -4.06
C PHE A 66 15.30 8.98 -3.30
N GLY A 67 15.76 7.74 -3.52
CA GLY A 67 16.85 7.08 -2.80
C GLY A 67 18.22 7.49 -3.31
N PRO A 68 19.26 7.52 -2.44
CA PRO A 68 20.58 8.06 -2.75
C PRO A 68 21.40 7.28 -3.80
N ARG A 69 20.98 6.07 -4.20
CA ARG A 69 21.63 5.30 -5.30
C ARG A 69 21.82 6.13 -6.58
N ARG A 70 22.95 5.91 -7.26
CA ARG A 70 23.42 6.69 -8.41
C ARG A 70 23.49 5.92 -9.72
N ASP A 71 23.39 4.60 -9.66
CA ASP A 71 23.58 3.67 -10.77
C ASP A 71 22.31 3.40 -11.59
N TYR A 72 21.28 4.25 -11.46
CA TYR A 72 20.00 4.05 -12.14
C TYR A 72 20.10 4.03 -13.67
N GLU A 73 21.08 4.69 -14.29
CA GLU A 73 21.29 4.60 -15.74
C GLU A 73 21.75 3.19 -16.18
N GLU A 74 22.55 2.50 -15.36
CA GLU A 74 22.92 1.11 -15.62
C GLU A 74 21.76 0.16 -15.34
N ILE A 75 21.05 0.37 -14.23
CA ILE A 75 19.84 -0.40 -13.88
C ILE A 75 18.80 -0.31 -15.00
N ASP A 76 18.53 0.90 -15.51
CA ASP A 76 17.59 1.16 -16.61
C ASP A 76 17.94 0.33 -17.85
N ARG A 77 19.20 0.45 -18.32
CA ARG A 77 19.72 -0.34 -19.45
C ARG A 77 19.59 -1.85 -19.22
N LYS A 78 19.97 -2.33 -18.03
CA LYS A 78 19.89 -3.76 -17.69
C LYS A 78 18.44 -4.25 -17.69
N MET A 79 17.53 -3.51 -17.08
CA MET A 79 16.12 -3.88 -16.98
C MET A 79 15.39 -3.83 -18.33
N HIS A 80 15.78 -2.94 -19.24
CA HIS A 80 15.31 -2.99 -20.63
C HIS A 80 15.86 -4.21 -21.37
N ALA A 81 17.16 -4.50 -21.23
CA ALA A 81 17.80 -5.63 -21.89
C ALA A 81 17.22 -6.99 -21.45
N THR A 82 16.77 -7.10 -20.19
CA THR A 82 16.11 -8.31 -19.66
C THR A 82 14.60 -8.34 -19.89
N GLY A 83 14.01 -7.28 -20.48
CA GLY A 83 12.57 -7.16 -20.71
C GLY A 83 11.74 -6.90 -19.43
N GLN A 84 12.39 -6.56 -18.32
CA GLN A 84 11.70 -6.19 -17.07
C GLN A 84 11.02 -4.81 -17.18
N LEU A 85 11.57 -3.90 -18.00
CA LEU A 85 10.96 -2.61 -18.33
C LEU A 85 10.69 -2.48 -19.83
N ALA A 86 9.50 -2.00 -20.17
CA ALA A 86 9.14 -1.68 -21.55
C ALA A 86 9.86 -0.41 -22.01
N GLU A 87 10.09 -0.25 -23.31
CA GLU A 87 10.92 0.81 -23.90
C GLU A 87 10.60 2.24 -23.43
N GLY A 88 9.33 2.57 -23.18
CA GLY A 88 8.93 3.91 -22.70
C GLY A 88 8.83 4.06 -21.19
N VAL A 89 9.45 3.17 -20.40
CA VAL A 89 9.44 3.22 -18.94
C VAL A 89 10.85 3.41 -18.41
N HIS A 90 11.16 4.58 -17.84
CA HIS A 90 12.52 4.95 -17.45
C HIS A 90 12.63 5.40 -16.00
N PHE A 91 13.80 5.21 -15.38
CA PHE A 91 14.10 5.81 -14.09
C PHE A 91 14.54 7.26 -14.19
N ARG A 92 14.07 8.08 -13.24
CA ARG A 92 14.60 9.42 -12.97
C ARG A 92 14.97 9.54 -11.51
N SER A 93 16.28 9.61 -11.23
CA SER A 93 16.80 9.72 -9.86
C SER A 93 16.89 11.19 -9.45
N MET A 94 16.22 11.52 -8.34
CA MET A 94 16.28 12.85 -7.73
C MET A 94 17.71 13.33 -7.55
N TRP A 95 18.53 12.46 -6.97
CA TRP A 95 19.87 12.87 -6.62
C TRP A 95 20.76 13.01 -7.84
N SER A 96 20.66 12.10 -8.82
CA SER A 96 21.47 12.19 -10.06
C SER A 96 21.15 13.48 -10.82
N GLU A 97 19.87 13.85 -10.91
CA GLU A 97 19.48 15.09 -11.57
C GLU A 97 19.89 16.34 -10.79
N LEU A 98 19.75 16.36 -9.46
CA LEU A 98 20.24 17.47 -8.64
C LEU A 98 21.77 17.62 -8.70
N ALA A 99 22.50 16.52 -8.92
CA ALA A 99 23.96 16.57 -9.06
C ALA A 99 24.39 17.37 -10.30
N VAL A 100 23.64 17.26 -11.40
CA VAL A 100 23.97 17.89 -12.69
C VAL A 100 23.12 19.12 -13.00
N ALA A 101 22.14 19.43 -12.15
CA ALA A 101 21.25 20.56 -12.31
C ALA A 101 22.03 21.88 -12.44
N ASP A 102 21.63 22.69 -13.41
CA ASP A 102 22.11 24.06 -13.52
C ASP A 102 21.33 24.93 -12.55
N LEU A 103 22.02 25.37 -11.50
CA LEU A 103 21.48 26.11 -10.36
C LEU A 103 22.36 27.32 -10.09
N GLU A 104 21.74 28.48 -9.92
CA GLU A 104 22.43 29.72 -9.59
C GLU A 104 22.63 29.83 -8.08
N ALA A 105 23.87 30.11 -7.66
CA ALA A 105 24.17 30.34 -6.25
C ALA A 105 23.43 31.57 -5.72
N SER A 106 22.99 31.49 -4.47
CA SER A 106 22.35 32.61 -3.78
C SER A 106 23.41 33.51 -3.14
N ASN A 107 23.11 34.81 -3.07
CA ASN A 107 23.91 35.78 -2.32
C ASN A 107 23.55 35.80 -0.82
N ALA A 108 22.59 34.97 -0.38
CA ALA A 108 22.22 34.87 1.03
C ALA A 108 23.31 34.14 1.83
N GLU A 109 23.48 34.52 3.10
CA GLU A 109 24.33 33.78 4.03
C GLU A 109 23.57 32.58 4.60
N PHE A 110 24.21 31.41 4.57
CA PHE A 110 23.67 30.17 5.10
C PHE A 110 24.60 29.68 6.23
N GLU A 111 24.41 30.18 7.46
CA GLU A 111 25.27 29.83 8.60
C GLU A 111 25.37 28.32 8.85
N ALA A 112 24.27 27.60 8.60
CA ALA A 112 24.18 26.15 8.69
C ALA A 112 25.03 25.42 7.62
N PHE A 113 25.54 26.09 6.59
CA PHE A 113 26.30 25.42 5.53
C PHE A 113 27.71 24.98 5.97
N ASN A 114 28.32 25.70 6.92
CA ASN A 114 29.70 25.44 7.31
C ASN A 114 29.85 24.00 7.85
N PRO A 115 30.83 23.20 7.35
CA PRO A 115 31.08 21.87 7.85
C PRO A 115 31.35 21.88 9.35
N LEU A 116 30.79 20.90 10.06
CA LEU A 116 31.20 20.64 11.44
C LEU A 116 32.70 20.38 11.53
N GLY A 117 33.32 20.86 12.61
CA GLY A 117 34.78 20.88 12.79
C GLY A 117 35.45 19.50 12.87
N PRO A 118 36.79 19.45 12.95
CA PRO A 118 37.57 18.21 12.95
C PRO A 118 37.31 17.30 14.18
N GLU A 119 36.68 17.82 15.23
CA GLU A 119 36.30 17.10 16.44
C GLU A 119 35.17 16.07 16.24
N TYR A 120 34.45 16.14 15.11
CA TYR A 120 33.37 15.21 14.80
C TYR A 120 33.86 14.04 13.94
N ALA A 121 33.44 12.81 14.30
CA ALA A 121 33.79 11.62 13.54
C ALA A 121 33.18 11.67 12.13
N VAL A 122 33.95 11.28 11.12
CA VAL A 122 33.57 11.33 9.70
C VAL A 122 33.50 9.91 9.16
N ASP A 123 32.34 9.53 8.61
CA ASP A 123 32.13 8.27 7.92
C ASP A 123 31.59 8.54 6.51
N ASP A 124 32.08 7.82 5.49
CA ASP A 124 31.58 7.94 4.13
C ASP A 124 30.79 6.66 3.74
N LEU A 125 29.61 6.84 3.13
CA LEU A 125 28.94 5.77 2.39
C LEU A 125 29.41 5.82 0.94
N LEU A 126 29.91 4.69 0.46
CA LEU A 126 30.40 4.55 -0.90
C LEU A 126 29.30 4.00 -1.83
N GLY A 127 29.23 4.53 -3.05
CA GLY A 127 28.54 3.95 -4.19
C GLY A 127 29.55 3.76 -5.32
N GLU A 128 29.67 2.55 -5.87
CA GLU A 128 30.67 2.20 -6.89
C GLU A 128 32.11 2.62 -6.54
N GLY A 129 32.46 2.56 -5.25
CA GLY A 129 33.80 2.92 -4.75
C GLY A 129 34.03 4.42 -4.54
N VAL A 130 33.03 5.27 -4.78
CA VAL A 130 33.11 6.73 -4.56
C VAL A 130 32.17 7.15 -3.43
N ALA A 131 32.59 8.10 -2.59
CA ALA A 131 31.74 8.62 -1.52
C ALA A 131 30.52 9.34 -2.09
N ILE A 132 29.32 8.81 -1.81
CA ILE A 132 28.03 9.40 -2.21
C ILE A 132 27.34 10.13 -1.06
N GLN A 133 27.68 9.77 0.19
CA GLN A 133 27.26 10.48 1.39
C GLN A 133 28.40 10.56 2.39
N ARG A 134 28.52 11.69 3.09
CA ARG A 134 29.45 11.88 4.20
C ARG A 134 28.68 12.23 5.46
N PHE A 135 28.87 11.45 6.51
CA PHE A 135 28.24 11.60 7.81
C PHE A 135 29.23 12.24 8.79
N ARG A 136 28.79 13.27 9.52
CA ARG A 136 29.53 13.80 10.69
C ARG A 136 28.75 13.50 11.96
N LYS A 137 29.41 12.85 12.92
CA LYS A 137 28.82 12.33 14.15
C LYS A 137 29.49 12.91 15.37
N ASN A 138 28.72 13.14 16.44
CA ASN A 138 29.28 13.49 17.73
C ASN A 138 29.89 12.26 18.45
N GLU A 139 30.51 12.49 19.61
CA GLU A 139 31.13 11.43 20.44
C GLU A 139 30.16 10.30 20.83
N LYS A 140 28.84 10.56 20.83
CA LYS A 140 27.80 9.56 21.12
C LYS A 140 27.33 8.80 19.87
N GLY A 141 27.98 9.00 18.72
CA GLY A 141 27.62 8.39 17.44
C GLY A 141 26.36 8.98 16.78
N ARG A 142 25.77 10.05 17.33
CA ARG A 142 24.60 10.71 16.73
C ARG A 142 25.06 11.51 15.51
N THR A 143 24.43 11.25 14.36
CA THR A 143 24.65 12.03 13.13
C THR A 143 24.09 13.44 13.28
N LEU A 144 24.95 14.44 13.06
CA LEU A 144 24.61 15.87 13.12
C LEU A 144 24.60 16.52 11.75
N GLN A 145 25.41 16.03 10.81
CA GLN A 145 25.42 16.52 9.42
C GLN A 145 25.55 15.35 8.45
N VAL A 146 24.85 15.43 7.32
CA VAL A 146 25.01 14.53 6.17
C VAL A 146 25.21 15.35 4.90
N ASP A 147 26.37 15.23 4.27
CA ASP A 147 26.59 15.81 2.94
C ASP A 147 26.30 14.76 1.88
N MET A 148 25.44 15.09 0.92
CA MET A 148 25.20 14.33 -0.30
C MET A 148 26.21 14.77 -1.35
N LEU A 149 27.04 13.86 -1.85
CA LEU A 149 28.22 14.20 -2.64
C LEU A 149 28.05 13.86 -4.13
N ARG A 150 28.76 14.60 -4.98
CA ARG A 150 29.05 14.25 -6.37
C ARG A 150 30.29 13.35 -6.42
N ALA A 151 30.54 12.75 -7.58
CA ALA A 151 31.69 11.87 -7.80
C ALA A 151 33.05 12.56 -7.59
N ASP A 152 33.11 13.88 -7.79
CA ASP A 152 34.32 14.71 -7.56
C ASP A 152 34.45 15.19 -6.10
N GLY A 153 33.55 14.77 -5.21
CA GLY A 153 33.52 15.16 -3.80
C GLY A 153 32.84 16.50 -3.51
N THR A 154 32.36 17.22 -4.52
CA THR A 154 31.57 18.45 -4.31
C THR A 154 30.19 18.12 -3.72
N ILE A 155 29.64 19.06 -2.96
CA ILE A 155 28.38 18.87 -2.22
C ILE A 155 27.19 19.20 -3.13
N ILE A 156 26.21 18.31 -3.17
CA ILE A 156 24.90 18.52 -3.78
C ILE A 156 23.96 19.12 -2.74
N VAL A 157 23.87 18.49 -1.56
CA VAL A 157 23.05 18.95 -0.43
C VAL A 157 23.80 18.71 0.87
N SER A 158 23.81 19.69 1.77
CA SER A 158 24.20 19.53 3.17
C SER A 158 22.95 19.48 4.05
N ASP A 159 22.72 18.37 4.77
CA ASP A 159 21.63 18.16 5.73
C ASP A 159 22.17 18.34 7.16
N ARG A 160 21.92 19.52 7.75
CA ARG A 160 22.23 19.83 9.15
C ARG A 160 21.06 19.47 10.05
N ARG A 161 21.34 18.65 11.06
CA ARG A 161 20.37 18.13 12.03
C ARG A 161 20.54 18.72 13.42
N ASP A 162 21.52 19.59 13.56
CA ASP A 162 21.90 20.35 14.75
C ASP A 162 21.64 21.86 14.60
N ALA A 163 21.50 22.35 13.36
CA ALA A 163 21.22 23.75 13.06
C ALA A 163 19.73 24.06 13.19
N GLU A 164 19.40 25.27 13.65
CA GLU A 164 18.02 25.76 13.75
C GLU A 164 17.68 26.65 12.54
N PRO A 165 16.91 26.16 11.55
CA PRO A 165 16.27 27.07 10.60
C PRO A 165 15.28 27.96 11.35
N THR A 166 15.59 29.25 11.50
CA THR A 166 14.62 30.30 11.86
C THR A 166 13.85 30.11 13.20
N GLY A 167 14.45 29.47 14.22
CA GLY A 167 13.96 29.49 15.61
C GLY A 167 12.86 28.48 15.98
N LYS A 168 12.68 27.38 15.23
CA LYS A 168 11.81 26.25 15.64
C LYS A 168 12.64 25.04 16.09
N ARG A 169 12.54 24.67 17.37
CA ARG A 169 13.19 23.49 17.98
C ARG A 169 12.95 22.21 17.16
N GLY A 170 14.04 21.52 16.79
CA GLY A 170 14.02 20.17 16.20
C GLY A 170 13.92 20.08 14.67
N SER A 171 14.20 21.18 13.95
CA SER A 171 14.10 21.24 12.48
C SER A 171 15.44 20.94 11.78
N HIS A 172 15.37 20.38 10.57
CA HIS A 172 16.54 20.12 9.71
C HIS A 172 16.80 21.35 8.82
N SER A 173 18.06 21.65 8.52
CA SER A 173 18.43 22.62 7.48
C SER A 173 19.09 21.86 6.33
N LEU A 174 18.39 21.76 5.19
CA LEU A 174 18.90 21.13 3.98
C LEU A 174 19.30 22.20 2.97
N ILE A 175 20.60 22.36 2.74
CA ILE A 175 21.15 23.40 1.86
C ILE A 175 21.57 22.76 0.55
N LEU A 176 20.79 23.03 -0.50
CA LEU A 176 21.10 22.67 -1.88
C LEU A 176 22.21 23.55 -2.42
N CYS A 177 23.12 22.96 -3.19
CA CYS A 177 24.28 23.63 -3.76
C CYS A 177 24.37 23.48 -5.27
N ASP A 178 25.04 24.43 -5.91
CA ASP A 178 25.41 24.33 -7.32
C ASP A 178 26.59 23.35 -7.53
N LYS A 179 27.07 23.23 -8.76
CA LYS A 179 28.16 22.32 -9.15
C LYS A 179 29.49 22.61 -8.44
N ALA A 180 29.67 23.82 -7.92
CA ALA A 180 30.88 24.25 -7.20
C ALA A 180 30.73 24.18 -5.68
N SER A 181 29.68 23.52 -5.16
CA SER A 181 29.33 23.49 -3.73
C SER A 181 28.97 24.87 -3.15
N ARG A 182 28.52 25.82 -3.98
CA ARG A 182 28.05 27.12 -3.48
C ARG A 182 26.56 26.99 -3.12
N PRO A 183 26.12 27.46 -1.93
CA PRO A 183 24.72 27.40 -1.53
C PRO A 183 23.77 28.09 -2.52
N VAL A 184 22.68 27.41 -2.84
CA VAL A 184 21.61 27.86 -3.75
C VAL A 184 20.37 28.19 -2.93
N ARG A 185 19.94 27.25 -2.07
CA ARG A 185 18.67 27.36 -1.34
C ARG A 185 18.65 26.45 -0.12
N GLU A 186 18.01 26.92 0.93
CA GLU A 186 17.74 26.16 2.15
C GLU A 186 16.29 25.64 2.18
N PHE A 187 16.12 24.43 2.68
CA PHE A 187 14.84 23.78 2.93
C PHE A 187 14.77 23.32 4.39
N ASP A 188 13.60 23.43 4.99
CA ASP A 188 13.32 23.04 6.38
C ASP A 188 13.02 21.54 6.55
N THR A 189 12.77 20.86 5.42
CA THR A 189 12.38 19.45 5.36
C THR A 189 12.87 18.79 4.09
N LEU A 190 13.16 17.48 4.16
CA LEU A 190 13.49 16.69 2.97
C LEU A 190 12.35 16.66 1.96
N ASP A 191 11.10 16.75 2.41
CA ASP A 191 9.93 16.78 1.55
C ASP A 191 9.84 18.09 0.74
N ALA A 192 10.19 19.24 1.34
CA ALA A 192 10.28 20.49 0.60
C ALA A 192 11.35 20.43 -0.51
N LEU A 193 12.51 19.80 -0.24
CA LEU A 193 13.54 19.56 -1.25
C LEU A 193 13.05 18.60 -2.35
N ARG A 194 12.36 17.52 -1.98
CA ARG A 194 11.74 16.58 -2.96
C ARG A 194 10.73 17.30 -3.84
N PHE A 195 9.85 18.12 -3.27
CA PHE A 195 8.85 18.87 -4.02
C PHE A 195 9.49 19.89 -4.96
N PHE A 196 10.59 20.52 -4.55
CA PHE A 196 11.37 21.38 -5.45
C PHE A 196 11.91 20.61 -6.67
N TRP A 197 12.45 19.40 -6.46
CA TRP A 197 12.87 18.55 -7.57
C TRP A 197 11.68 18.13 -8.45
N LEU A 198 10.57 17.68 -7.85
CA LEU A 198 9.36 17.31 -8.59
C LEU A 198 8.81 18.47 -9.42
N ASP A 199 8.82 19.70 -8.91
CA ASP A 199 8.38 20.89 -9.64
C ASP A 199 9.23 21.12 -10.91
N ARG A 200 10.54 20.79 -10.86
CA ARG A 200 11.44 20.86 -12.03
C ARG A 200 11.21 19.74 -13.03
N VAL A 201 10.97 18.53 -12.54
CA VAL A 201 10.72 17.32 -13.35
C VAL A 201 9.39 17.45 -14.10
N ILE A 202 8.33 17.81 -13.38
CA ILE A 202 6.95 17.78 -13.85
C ILE A 202 6.59 19.07 -14.61
N GLY A 203 7.08 20.21 -14.15
CA GLY A 203 6.75 21.50 -14.75
C GLY A 203 5.26 21.84 -14.67
N LYS A 204 4.72 22.37 -15.77
CA LYS A 204 3.35 22.94 -15.82
C LYS A 204 2.31 22.05 -16.52
N GLU A 205 2.73 20.90 -17.04
CA GLU A 205 1.86 20.02 -17.81
C GLU A 205 0.93 19.21 -16.91
N THR A 206 -0.26 18.89 -17.40
CA THR A 206 -1.17 17.97 -16.72
C THR A 206 -0.48 16.63 -16.53
N SER A 207 -0.40 16.19 -15.28
CA SER A 207 0.42 15.05 -14.89
C SER A 207 -0.29 14.17 -13.87
N VAL A 208 0.00 12.87 -13.93
CA VAL A 208 -0.47 11.87 -12.97
C VAL A 208 0.74 11.25 -12.27
N VAL A 209 0.69 11.20 -10.95
CA VAL A 209 1.73 10.58 -10.12
C VAL A 209 1.11 9.40 -9.38
N PHE A 210 1.53 8.19 -9.74
CA PHE A 210 1.18 6.96 -9.04
C PHE A 210 2.12 6.73 -7.86
N SER A 211 1.54 6.59 -6.68
CA SER A 211 2.25 6.31 -5.43
C SER A 211 1.87 4.91 -4.93
N ASP A 212 2.84 4.01 -4.84
CA ASP A 212 2.60 2.59 -4.48
C ASP A 212 3.20 2.21 -3.12
N SER A 213 4.27 2.88 -2.72
CA SER A 213 4.92 2.62 -1.44
C SER A 213 4.33 3.50 -0.35
N PHE A 214 3.82 2.91 0.74
CA PHE A 214 3.29 3.68 1.88
C PHE A 214 4.34 4.56 2.56
N ARG A 215 5.62 4.19 2.48
CA ARG A 215 6.72 5.05 2.95
C ARG A 215 6.85 6.31 2.11
N VAL A 216 6.63 6.20 0.80
CA VAL A 216 6.66 7.34 -0.13
C VAL A 216 5.35 8.12 -0.06
N ALA A 217 4.22 7.44 0.17
CA ALA A 217 2.90 8.03 0.41
C ALA A 217 2.91 9.04 1.57
N ALA A 218 3.70 8.75 2.61
CA ALA A 218 3.93 9.66 3.73
C ALA A 218 4.51 11.02 3.31
N THR A 219 5.07 11.13 2.11
CA THR A 219 5.56 12.38 1.51
C THR A 219 4.64 12.85 0.38
N THR A 220 4.29 11.99 -0.58
CA THR A 220 3.61 12.38 -1.82
C THR A 220 2.22 12.98 -1.60
N HIS A 221 1.55 12.66 -0.49
CA HIS A 221 0.27 13.28 -0.11
C HIS A 221 0.37 14.82 0.04
N GLY A 222 1.56 15.34 0.35
CA GLY A 222 1.83 16.77 0.48
C GLY A 222 2.10 17.47 -0.86
N TYR A 223 2.37 16.72 -1.94
CA TYR A 223 2.69 17.26 -3.25
C TYR A 223 1.41 17.64 -4.02
N ARG A 224 0.78 18.73 -3.58
CA ARG A 224 -0.47 19.23 -4.18
C ARG A 224 -0.16 20.37 -5.16
N ARG A 225 -0.33 20.12 -6.45
CA ARG A 225 -0.23 21.13 -7.53
C ARG A 225 -1.50 21.14 -8.37
N PRO A 226 -1.91 22.29 -8.94
CA PRO A 226 -3.12 22.38 -9.77
C PRO A 226 -3.10 21.45 -10.99
N ASN A 227 -1.92 21.22 -11.58
CA ASN A 227 -1.73 20.38 -12.77
C ASN A 227 -1.34 18.93 -12.45
N VAL A 228 -1.29 18.52 -11.18
CA VAL A 228 -0.82 17.18 -10.79
C VAL A 228 -1.90 16.43 -10.04
N THR A 229 -2.30 15.29 -10.57
CA THR A 229 -3.15 14.30 -9.91
C THR A 229 -2.29 13.25 -9.22
N VAL A 230 -2.41 13.11 -7.91
CA VAL A 230 -1.66 12.11 -7.12
C VAL A 230 -2.60 10.98 -6.71
N VAL A 231 -2.30 9.76 -7.15
CA VAL A 231 -3.08 8.55 -6.84
C VAL A 231 -2.27 7.62 -5.96
N GLN A 232 -2.81 7.20 -4.82
CA GLN A 232 -2.19 6.17 -3.97
C GLN A 232 -2.84 4.80 -4.18
N THR A 233 -2.04 3.76 -4.37
CA THR A 233 -2.53 2.37 -4.49
C THR A 233 -2.15 1.54 -3.26
N PHE A 234 -3.08 0.71 -2.79
CA PHE A 234 -2.81 -0.32 -1.80
C PHE A 234 -2.18 -1.53 -2.46
N HIS A 235 -1.11 -2.08 -1.87
CA HIS A 235 -0.48 -3.33 -2.32
C HIS A 235 -0.34 -4.40 -1.25
N ASN A 236 -0.74 -4.07 -0.02
CA ASN A 236 -0.52 -4.91 1.16
C ASN A 236 -1.77 -4.90 2.04
N ASN A 237 -1.92 -5.93 2.87
CA ASN A 237 -2.89 -5.92 3.96
C ASN A 237 -2.47 -4.86 5.00
N HIS A 238 -3.41 -3.95 5.31
CA HIS A 238 -3.21 -2.83 6.22
C HIS A 238 -3.33 -3.22 7.71
N LEU A 239 -3.98 -4.35 8.01
CA LEU A 239 -4.16 -4.87 9.36
C LEU A 239 -2.91 -5.60 9.85
N HIS A 240 -2.70 -5.58 11.16
CA HIS A 240 -1.78 -6.50 11.83
C HIS A 240 -2.29 -7.95 11.70
N GLU A 241 -1.39 -8.93 11.72
CA GLU A 241 -1.75 -10.34 11.58
C GLU A 241 -2.67 -10.82 12.72
N ASP A 242 -2.44 -10.30 13.94
CA ASP A 242 -3.23 -10.59 15.14
C ASP A 242 -4.49 -9.73 15.28
N SER A 243 -4.87 -8.96 14.25
CA SER A 243 -6.06 -8.12 14.32
C SER A 243 -7.33 -8.97 14.37
N ALA A 244 -8.09 -8.87 15.47
CA ALA A 244 -9.32 -9.63 15.71
C ALA A 244 -10.50 -9.26 14.80
N GLY A 245 -10.34 -8.31 13.88
CA GLY A 245 -11.42 -7.87 12.99
C GLY A 245 -11.00 -6.77 12.00
N PRO A 246 -11.96 -6.29 11.19
CA PRO A 246 -11.73 -5.28 10.15
C PRO A 246 -11.38 -3.88 10.71
N LEU A 247 -11.69 -3.65 12.00
CA LEU A 247 -11.47 -2.38 12.69
C LEU A 247 -10.24 -2.38 13.62
N GLY A 248 -9.40 -3.42 13.59
CA GLY A 248 -8.32 -3.56 14.57
C GLY A 248 -7.04 -2.80 14.25
N TYR A 249 -5.96 -3.16 14.96
CA TYR A 249 -4.66 -2.52 14.81
C TYR A 249 -4.15 -2.62 13.37
N THR A 250 -3.67 -1.48 12.87
CA THR A 250 -3.05 -1.40 11.55
C THR A 250 -1.55 -1.64 11.65
N LYS A 251 -0.87 -1.85 10.52
CA LYS A 251 0.59 -1.84 10.49
C LYS A 251 1.11 -0.41 10.63
N ASN A 252 2.15 -0.20 11.44
CA ASN A 252 2.76 1.12 11.68
C ASN A 252 3.03 1.92 10.39
N ALA A 253 3.48 1.25 9.33
CA ALA A 253 3.80 1.88 8.04
C ALA A 253 2.59 2.54 7.35
N PHE A 254 1.36 2.15 7.70
CA PHE A 254 0.13 2.68 7.12
C PHE A 254 -0.38 3.92 7.84
N ILE A 255 -0.04 4.12 9.12
CA ILE A 255 -0.56 5.23 9.92
C ILE A 255 -0.33 6.59 9.25
N PRO A 256 0.89 6.95 8.78
CA PRO A 256 1.09 8.23 8.10
C PRO A 256 0.24 8.38 6.84
N PHE A 257 0.01 7.30 6.11
CA PHE A 257 -0.85 7.31 4.93
C PHE A 257 -2.32 7.47 5.33
N LEU A 258 -2.83 6.68 6.28
CA LEU A 258 -4.22 6.73 6.73
C LEU A 258 -4.59 8.10 7.31
N SER A 259 -3.70 8.72 8.11
CA SER A 259 -3.87 10.09 8.60
C SER A 259 -3.94 11.15 7.49
N ASN A 260 -3.59 10.79 6.26
CA ASN A 260 -3.56 11.69 5.11
C ASN A 260 -4.33 11.11 3.90
N ILE A 261 -5.20 10.11 4.11
CA ILE A 261 -5.83 9.38 3.00
C ILE A 261 -6.62 10.29 2.06
N ASP A 262 -7.30 11.30 2.61
CA ASP A 262 -8.08 12.28 1.84
C ASP A 262 -7.23 13.44 1.27
N ALA A 263 -5.90 13.40 1.42
CA ALA A 263 -5.01 14.38 0.79
C ALA A 263 -4.58 13.96 -0.62
N PHE A 264 -4.76 12.67 -0.95
CA PHE A 264 -4.61 12.16 -2.31
C PHE A 264 -5.84 12.54 -3.15
N ASP A 265 -5.63 12.72 -4.46
CA ASP A 265 -6.74 13.01 -5.36
C ASP A 265 -7.60 11.75 -5.64
N ALA A 266 -6.98 10.57 -5.52
CA ALA A 266 -7.68 9.29 -5.47
C ALA A 266 -6.86 8.24 -4.70
N THR A 267 -7.57 7.28 -4.10
CA THR A 267 -6.95 6.06 -3.56
C THR A 267 -7.52 4.82 -4.21
N VAL A 268 -6.68 3.82 -4.42
CA VAL A 268 -7.01 2.56 -5.11
C VAL A 268 -6.82 1.38 -4.17
N HIS A 269 -7.89 0.64 -3.96
CA HIS A 269 -7.96 -0.58 -3.17
C HIS A 269 -8.04 -1.79 -4.10
N LEU A 270 -7.51 -2.94 -3.68
CA LEU A 270 -7.39 -4.10 -4.57
C LEU A 270 -8.60 -5.04 -4.54
N SER A 271 -9.49 -4.89 -3.56
CA SER A 271 -10.72 -5.69 -3.43
C SER A 271 -11.83 -4.87 -2.77
N ASP A 272 -13.07 -5.27 -3.02
CA ASP A 272 -14.24 -4.64 -2.40
C ASP A 272 -14.20 -4.80 -0.87
N ARG A 273 -13.73 -5.97 -0.40
CA ARG A 273 -13.56 -6.26 1.04
C ARG A 273 -12.52 -5.33 1.69
N GLN A 274 -11.44 -5.00 0.99
CA GLN A 274 -10.43 -4.06 1.51
C GLN A 274 -10.97 -2.63 1.57
N LEU A 275 -11.73 -2.19 0.56
CA LEU A 275 -12.37 -0.87 0.59
C LEU A 275 -13.39 -0.79 1.73
N ALA A 276 -14.23 -1.81 1.90
CA ALA A 276 -15.22 -1.85 2.97
C ALA A 276 -14.60 -1.75 4.37
N ASP A 277 -13.48 -2.44 4.60
CA ASP A 277 -12.75 -2.35 5.88
C ASP A 277 -12.14 -0.95 6.09
N ILE A 278 -11.56 -0.34 5.04
CA ILE A 278 -11.06 1.04 5.12
C ILE A 278 -12.20 2.04 5.33
N ASP A 279 -13.35 1.87 4.71
CA ASP A 279 -14.50 2.76 4.90
C ASP A 279 -15.09 2.65 6.30
N GLN A 280 -15.05 1.46 6.93
CA GLN A 280 -15.38 1.31 8.34
C GLN A 280 -14.40 2.06 9.25
N LEU A 281 -13.11 2.07 8.91
CA LEU A 281 -12.05 2.72 9.70
C LEU A 281 -12.01 4.25 9.50
N MET A 282 -12.15 4.69 8.25
CA MET A 282 -11.84 6.05 7.80
C MET A 282 -13.07 6.87 7.39
N GLY A 283 -14.25 6.25 7.34
CA GLY A 283 -15.49 6.79 6.75
C GLY A 283 -15.44 6.73 5.21
N PRO A 284 -16.55 6.43 4.51
CA PRO A 284 -16.55 6.27 3.04
C PRO A 284 -16.11 7.55 2.33
N ALA A 285 -15.51 7.48 1.14
CA ALA A 285 -15.19 8.68 0.38
C ALA A 285 -15.27 8.46 -1.14
N PRO A 286 -15.76 9.46 -1.91
CA PRO A 286 -16.03 9.29 -3.35
C PRO A 286 -14.77 9.17 -4.22
N HIS A 287 -13.60 9.48 -3.65
CA HIS A 287 -12.30 9.38 -4.34
C HIS A 287 -11.58 8.05 -4.06
N ARG A 288 -12.26 7.07 -3.45
CA ARG A 288 -11.72 5.72 -3.22
C ARG A 288 -12.30 4.75 -4.23
N TRP A 289 -11.42 4.06 -4.93
CA TRP A 289 -11.75 3.20 -6.05
C TRP A 289 -11.29 1.77 -5.77
N VAL A 290 -11.99 0.79 -6.35
CA VAL A 290 -11.52 -0.59 -6.40
C VAL A 290 -10.97 -0.88 -7.79
N ILE A 291 -9.65 -1.01 -7.88
CA ILE A 291 -8.96 -1.43 -9.10
C ILE A 291 -7.93 -2.49 -8.73
N HIS A 292 -8.13 -3.68 -9.27
CA HIS A 292 -7.25 -4.80 -9.06
C HIS A 292 -5.88 -4.54 -9.71
N ASN A 293 -4.84 -5.21 -9.21
CA ASN A 293 -3.61 -5.34 -9.98
C ASN A 293 -3.87 -6.25 -11.18
N SER A 294 -3.23 -5.94 -12.31
CA SER A 294 -3.40 -6.70 -13.54
C SER A 294 -2.33 -7.76 -13.73
N ARG A 295 -2.65 -8.72 -14.59
CA ARG A 295 -1.71 -9.67 -15.18
C ARG A 295 -2.02 -9.89 -16.64
N ARG A 296 -0.99 -10.30 -17.37
CA ARG A 296 -1.19 -10.94 -18.67
C ARG A 296 -1.92 -12.27 -18.44
N VAL A 297 -3.06 -12.45 -19.11
CA VAL A 297 -3.89 -13.66 -19.00
C VAL A 297 -4.20 -14.29 -20.35
N ASP A 298 -3.78 -13.66 -21.44
CA ASP A 298 -3.90 -14.19 -22.78
C ASP A 298 -2.75 -15.18 -23.03
N PHE A 299 -3.01 -16.42 -22.63
CA PHE A 299 -2.15 -17.57 -22.91
C PHE A 299 -2.82 -18.46 -23.97
N GLU A 300 -2.01 -19.08 -24.81
CA GLU A 300 -2.51 -20.14 -25.69
C GLU A 300 -3.14 -21.23 -24.83
N THR A 301 -4.34 -21.69 -25.23
CA THR A 301 -5.00 -22.78 -24.50
C THR A 301 -4.17 -24.04 -24.71
N PRO A 302 -3.74 -24.72 -23.62
CA PRO A 302 -2.98 -25.96 -23.76
C PRO A 302 -3.78 -26.95 -24.62
N ARG A 303 -3.13 -27.55 -25.62
CA ARG A 303 -3.76 -28.55 -26.50
C ARG A 303 -4.08 -29.87 -25.77
N ALA A 304 -3.42 -30.12 -24.63
CA ALA A 304 -3.58 -31.33 -23.82
C ALA A 304 -4.39 -31.04 -22.55
N ASP A 305 -5.19 -32.01 -22.11
CA ASP A 305 -5.76 -32.00 -20.77
C ASP A 305 -4.61 -32.09 -19.75
N PRO A 306 -4.50 -31.16 -18.78
CA PRO A 306 -3.50 -31.21 -17.72
C PRO A 306 -3.46 -32.59 -17.05
N GLU A 307 -2.25 -33.03 -16.67
CA GLU A 307 -2.09 -34.24 -15.86
C GLU A 307 -2.95 -34.08 -14.62
N ARG A 308 -3.92 -35.00 -14.41
CA ARG A 308 -4.90 -34.83 -13.34
C ARG A 308 -4.25 -34.84 -11.97
N THR A 309 -3.08 -35.47 -11.80
CA THR A 309 -2.45 -35.70 -10.50
C THR A 309 -1.37 -34.68 -10.10
N ALA A 310 -0.89 -33.84 -11.03
CA ALA A 310 0.17 -32.89 -10.75
C ALA A 310 -0.37 -31.55 -10.19
N GLY A 311 0.21 -31.09 -9.10
CA GLY A 311 -0.04 -29.79 -8.48
C GLY A 311 1.16 -28.84 -8.54
N VAL A 312 0.90 -27.54 -8.52
CA VAL A 312 1.95 -26.50 -8.49
C VAL A 312 1.64 -25.44 -7.44
N MET A 313 2.64 -25.08 -6.64
CA MET A 313 2.60 -23.91 -5.75
C MET A 313 3.77 -22.98 -6.08
N LEU A 314 3.50 -21.69 -6.25
CA LEU A 314 4.52 -20.66 -6.46
C LEU A 314 4.49 -19.67 -5.30
N GLY A 315 5.63 -19.45 -4.64
CA GLY A 315 5.73 -18.47 -3.56
C GLY A 315 7.05 -18.55 -2.81
N ARG A 316 7.40 -17.47 -2.10
CA ARG A 316 8.59 -17.45 -1.22
C ARG A 316 8.46 -18.49 -0.11
N LEU A 317 9.53 -19.22 0.19
CA LEU A 317 9.58 -20.21 1.26
C LEU A 317 9.70 -19.49 2.61
N THR A 318 8.56 -19.03 3.12
CA THR A 318 8.46 -18.20 4.33
C THR A 318 7.23 -18.60 5.13
N LEU A 319 7.29 -18.45 6.46
CA LEU A 319 6.22 -18.83 7.38
C LEU A 319 4.82 -18.31 6.98
N PRO A 320 4.62 -17.04 6.53
CA PRO A 320 3.29 -16.55 6.16
C PRO A 320 2.67 -17.25 4.95
N LYS A 321 3.45 -18.02 4.17
CA LYS A 321 2.96 -18.80 3.02
C LYS A 321 2.44 -20.18 3.40
N GLN A 322 2.69 -20.63 4.63
CA GLN A 322 2.21 -21.89 5.23
C GLN A 322 2.35 -23.10 4.30
N ILE A 323 3.54 -23.26 3.69
CA ILE A 323 3.80 -24.35 2.75
C ILE A 323 3.73 -25.72 3.46
N ASP A 324 4.02 -25.75 4.77
CA ASP A 324 3.77 -26.89 5.65
C ASP A 324 2.31 -27.36 5.61
N HIS A 325 1.33 -26.44 5.61
CA HIS A 325 -0.08 -26.81 5.47
C HIS A 325 -0.37 -27.48 4.11
N ALA A 326 0.29 -27.04 3.04
CA ALA A 326 0.16 -27.68 1.72
C ALA A 326 0.78 -29.09 1.72
N ILE A 327 1.94 -29.28 2.36
CA ILE A 327 2.61 -30.57 2.50
C ILE A 327 1.71 -31.56 3.24
N GLU A 328 1.22 -31.17 4.42
CA GLU A 328 0.33 -32.00 5.23
C GLU A 328 -0.98 -32.31 4.50
N ALA A 329 -1.56 -31.34 3.80
CA ALA A 329 -2.80 -31.54 3.05
C ALA A 329 -2.62 -32.54 1.88
N VAL A 330 -1.50 -32.49 1.16
CA VAL A 330 -1.18 -33.44 0.09
C VAL A 330 -0.98 -34.85 0.66
N ALA A 331 -0.21 -34.99 1.74
CA ALA A 331 -0.01 -36.27 2.41
C ALA A 331 -1.35 -36.86 2.87
N GLN A 332 -2.20 -36.07 3.53
CA GLN A 332 -3.53 -36.48 3.97
C GLN A 332 -4.45 -36.85 2.80
N ALA A 333 -4.44 -36.08 1.70
CA ALA A 333 -5.25 -36.37 0.53
C ALA A 333 -4.87 -37.70 -0.11
N ASN A 334 -3.56 -38.00 -0.21
CA ASN A 334 -3.05 -39.23 -0.80
C ASN A 334 -3.47 -40.50 -0.03
N THR A 335 -3.76 -40.41 1.27
CA THR A 335 -4.34 -41.55 2.02
C THR A 335 -5.75 -41.94 1.56
N ARG A 336 -6.44 -41.07 0.82
CA ARG A 336 -7.84 -41.24 0.38
C ARG A 336 -7.99 -41.43 -1.13
N LEU A 337 -6.93 -41.19 -1.89
CA LEU A 337 -6.95 -41.23 -3.35
C LEU A 337 -6.48 -42.58 -3.89
N ILE A 338 -7.10 -43.02 -4.97
CA ILE A 338 -6.67 -44.22 -5.71
C ILE A 338 -5.39 -43.91 -6.49
N GLU A 339 -5.35 -42.76 -7.15
CA GLU A 339 -4.17 -42.25 -7.85
C GLU A 339 -3.57 -41.11 -7.00
N PRO A 340 -2.36 -41.26 -6.45
CA PRO A 340 -1.75 -40.23 -5.64
C PRO A 340 -1.44 -38.97 -6.46
N ILE A 341 -1.54 -37.82 -5.82
CA ILE A 341 -1.16 -36.51 -6.34
C ILE A 341 0.25 -36.14 -5.93
N THR A 342 0.87 -35.28 -6.74
CA THR A 342 2.17 -34.66 -6.47
C THR A 342 2.04 -33.14 -6.39
N LEU A 343 2.98 -32.49 -5.73
CA LEU A 343 3.06 -31.03 -5.60
C LEU A 343 4.49 -30.55 -5.81
N ASP A 344 4.70 -29.80 -6.89
CA ASP A 344 5.94 -29.04 -7.06
C ASP A 344 5.79 -27.65 -6.42
N VAL A 345 6.69 -27.31 -5.50
CA VAL A 345 6.75 -25.99 -4.86
C VAL A 345 7.95 -25.22 -5.42
N TYR A 346 7.69 -24.09 -6.07
CA TYR A 346 8.74 -23.22 -6.62
C TYR A 346 8.85 -21.91 -5.84
N GLY A 347 10.10 -21.53 -5.58
CA GLY A 347 10.49 -20.35 -4.82
C GLY A 347 11.66 -20.64 -3.90
N GLU A 348 12.20 -19.58 -3.31
CA GLU A 348 13.29 -19.62 -2.32
C GLU A 348 12.86 -18.86 -1.07
N GLY A 349 13.57 -19.12 0.03
CA GLY A 349 13.39 -18.41 1.29
C GLY A 349 13.95 -19.19 2.48
N ASP A 350 14.08 -18.49 3.59
CA ASP A 350 14.77 -18.96 4.79
C ASP A 350 14.11 -20.19 5.45
N ASP A 351 12.87 -20.51 5.08
CA ASP A 351 12.10 -21.60 5.66
C ASP A 351 12.36 -22.96 5.00
N ARG A 352 13.26 -23.03 4.03
CA ARG A 352 13.50 -24.25 3.23
C ARG A 352 13.86 -25.46 4.07
N GLU A 353 14.85 -25.36 4.96
CA GLU A 353 15.31 -26.48 5.80
C GLU A 353 14.16 -27.02 6.68
N ARG A 354 13.38 -26.13 7.30
CA ARG A 354 12.21 -26.50 8.09
C ARG A 354 11.17 -27.25 7.24
N LEU A 355 10.94 -26.81 6.00
CA LEU A 355 9.99 -27.47 5.11
C LEU A 355 10.47 -28.85 4.65
N GLU A 356 11.78 -29.05 4.46
CA GLU A 356 12.37 -30.36 4.20
C GLU A 356 12.16 -31.32 5.39
N ASP A 357 12.30 -30.82 6.64
CA ASP A 357 11.95 -31.58 7.85
C ASP A 357 10.45 -31.94 7.92
N VAL A 358 9.56 -31.02 7.52
CA VAL A 358 8.10 -31.28 7.48
C VAL A 358 7.76 -32.36 6.45
N ILE A 359 8.41 -32.36 5.28
CA ILE A 359 8.25 -33.40 4.25
C ILE A 359 8.69 -34.76 4.81
N ALA A 360 9.85 -34.82 5.46
CA ALA A 360 10.37 -36.04 6.07
C ALA A 360 9.45 -36.56 7.20
N ALA A 361 8.93 -35.66 8.05
CA ALA A 361 8.04 -36.00 9.15
C ALA A 361 6.68 -36.54 8.68
N ASN A 362 6.22 -36.13 7.49
CA ASN A 362 4.99 -36.64 6.88
C ASN A 362 5.22 -37.92 6.03
N ASP A 363 6.47 -38.41 5.92
CA ASP A 363 6.85 -39.59 5.14
C ASP A 363 6.29 -39.56 3.71
N THR A 364 6.45 -38.42 3.02
CA THR A 364 5.89 -38.22 1.67
C THR A 364 6.97 -37.86 0.65
N ASP A 365 6.97 -38.58 -0.47
CA ASP A 365 7.76 -38.26 -1.67
C ASP A 365 6.96 -37.45 -2.70
N ALA A 366 5.70 -37.12 -2.38
CA ALA A 366 4.77 -36.45 -3.27
C ALA A 366 5.03 -34.95 -3.42
N VAL A 367 5.80 -34.33 -2.50
CA VAL A 367 6.08 -32.90 -2.50
C VAL A 367 7.56 -32.66 -2.77
N VAL A 368 7.87 -31.81 -3.76
CA VAL A 368 9.25 -31.45 -4.11
C VAL A 368 9.44 -29.94 -4.07
N LEU A 369 10.42 -29.49 -3.30
CA LEU A 369 10.88 -28.10 -3.31
C LEU A 369 11.85 -27.91 -4.49
N ARG A 370 11.43 -27.14 -5.50
CA ARG A 370 12.15 -26.99 -6.78
C ARG A 370 13.13 -25.81 -6.81
N GLY A 371 13.09 -24.95 -5.80
CA GLY A 371 13.84 -23.69 -5.77
C GLY A 371 13.26 -22.62 -6.68
N TYR A 372 13.99 -21.52 -6.87
CA TYR A 372 13.56 -20.43 -7.76
C TYR A 372 13.71 -20.82 -9.24
N ASP A 373 12.62 -20.72 -10.00
CA ASP A 373 12.60 -20.90 -11.44
C ASP A 373 11.75 -19.77 -12.08
N PRO A 374 12.35 -18.89 -12.92
CA PRO A 374 11.62 -17.81 -13.57
C PRO A 374 10.57 -18.30 -14.58
N THR A 375 10.65 -19.55 -15.03
CA THR A 375 9.69 -20.20 -15.94
C THR A 375 8.59 -20.97 -15.19
N ALA A 376 8.64 -21.04 -13.86
CA ALA A 376 7.66 -21.78 -13.05
C ALA A 376 6.18 -21.42 -13.33
N PRO A 377 5.80 -20.15 -13.64
CA PRO A 377 4.43 -19.83 -14.04
C PRO A 377 3.91 -20.61 -15.26
N GLU A 378 4.80 -21.13 -16.12
CA GLU A 378 4.42 -21.96 -17.27
C GLU A 378 3.90 -23.33 -16.83
N LYS A 379 4.32 -23.85 -15.67
CA LYS A 379 3.92 -25.17 -15.15
C LYS A 379 2.43 -25.25 -14.83
N PHE A 380 1.77 -24.11 -14.57
CA PHE A 380 0.32 -24.07 -14.45
C PHE A 380 -0.42 -24.54 -15.71
N ALA A 381 0.22 -24.54 -16.89
CA ALA A 381 -0.40 -25.03 -18.12
C ALA A 381 -0.60 -26.56 -18.12
N THR A 382 0.22 -27.28 -17.37
CA THR A 382 0.20 -28.76 -17.30
C THR A 382 -0.29 -29.29 -15.96
N ALA A 383 -0.40 -28.44 -14.93
CA ALA A 383 -0.88 -28.80 -13.61
C ALA A 383 -2.41 -28.88 -13.51
N SER A 384 -2.92 -29.78 -12.68
CA SER A 384 -4.34 -29.93 -12.38
C SER A 384 -4.86 -28.86 -11.43
N PHE A 385 -4.08 -28.58 -10.38
CA PHE A 385 -4.46 -27.67 -9.29
C PHE A 385 -3.27 -26.84 -8.80
N SER A 386 -3.57 -25.70 -8.17
CA SER A 386 -2.61 -24.87 -7.46
C SER A 386 -3.09 -24.60 -6.05
N ILE A 387 -2.18 -24.60 -5.07
CA ILE A 387 -2.53 -24.38 -3.65
C ILE A 387 -1.92 -23.05 -3.18
N LEU A 388 -2.71 -22.25 -2.46
CA LEU A 388 -2.26 -21.03 -1.77
C LEU A 388 -2.81 -21.00 -0.33
N PRO A 389 -2.17 -21.68 0.64
CA PRO A 389 -2.59 -21.69 2.03
C PRO A 389 -2.02 -20.48 2.79
N SER A 390 -1.91 -19.31 2.15
CA SER A 390 -1.24 -18.16 2.76
C SER A 390 -2.08 -17.51 3.86
N ARG A 391 -1.41 -17.08 4.95
CA ARG A 391 -2.03 -16.44 6.10
C ARG A 391 -2.55 -15.03 5.82
N SER A 392 -1.86 -14.32 4.91
CA SER A 392 -2.18 -12.93 4.57
C SER A 392 -1.85 -12.66 3.11
N GLU A 393 -2.79 -12.02 2.43
CA GLU A 393 -2.65 -11.59 1.04
C GLU A 393 -3.27 -10.20 0.85
N ALA A 394 -3.00 -9.56 -0.28
CA ALA A 394 -3.71 -8.35 -0.72
C ALA A 394 -4.53 -8.64 -1.98
N LEU A 395 -3.87 -9.16 -3.01
CA LEU A 395 -4.47 -9.70 -4.22
C LEU A 395 -3.48 -10.70 -4.84
N PRO A 396 -3.63 -12.01 -4.57
CA PRO A 396 -2.64 -13.00 -4.97
C PRO A 396 -2.75 -13.31 -6.47
N LEU A 397 -1.99 -12.55 -7.27
CA LEU A 397 -1.98 -12.68 -8.74
C LEU A 397 -1.57 -14.07 -9.23
N VAL A 398 -0.88 -14.86 -8.42
CA VAL A 398 -0.58 -16.28 -8.70
C VAL A 398 -1.85 -17.12 -8.94
N LEU A 399 -2.97 -16.79 -8.27
CA LEU A 399 -4.26 -17.45 -8.52
C LEU A 399 -4.81 -17.07 -9.88
N VAL A 400 -4.68 -15.79 -10.27
CA VAL A 400 -5.08 -15.32 -11.61
C VAL A 400 -4.26 -16.02 -12.69
N GLU A 401 -2.94 -16.11 -12.50
CA GLU A 401 -1.99 -16.75 -13.41
C GLU A 401 -2.28 -18.26 -13.59
N SER A 402 -2.64 -18.95 -12.50
CA SER A 402 -3.02 -20.37 -12.53
C SER A 402 -4.38 -20.57 -13.21
N MET A 403 -5.38 -19.77 -12.86
CA MET A 403 -6.71 -19.79 -13.45
C MET A 403 -6.70 -19.48 -14.95
N ALA A 404 -5.86 -18.54 -15.40
CA ALA A 404 -5.72 -18.19 -16.81
C ALA A 404 -5.23 -19.37 -17.66
N ARG A 405 -4.42 -20.26 -17.07
CA ARG A 405 -3.97 -21.51 -17.70
C ARG A 405 -4.93 -22.68 -17.48
N GLY A 406 -5.96 -22.48 -16.65
CA GLY A 406 -6.96 -23.48 -16.29
C GLY A 406 -6.47 -24.51 -15.28
N CYS A 407 -5.45 -24.16 -14.50
CA CYS A 407 -5.12 -24.84 -13.26
C CYS A 407 -6.15 -24.42 -12.20
N VAL A 408 -6.72 -25.38 -11.47
CA VAL A 408 -7.78 -25.09 -10.49
C VAL A 408 -7.17 -24.56 -9.19
N PRO A 409 -7.47 -23.32 -8.76
CA PRO A 409 -6.93 -22.80 -7.53
C PRO A 409 -7.68 -23.32 -6.29
N ILE A 410 -6.94 -23.63 -5.25
CA ILE A 410 -7.40 -23.95 -3.90
C ILE A 410 -6.66 -22.99 -2.96
N ALA A 411 -7.37 -22.17 -2.21
CA ALA A 411 -6.75 -21.18 -1.34
C ALA A 411 -7.50 -21.04 -0.01
N TYR A 412 -6.81 -20.55 1.02
CA TYR A 412 -7.47 -20.07 2.23
C TYR A 412 -8.24 -18.76 1.94
N ASP A 413 -9.44 -18.60 2.54
CA ASP A 413 -10.24 -17.36 2.44
C ASP A 413 -9.77 -16.29 3.45
N VAL A 414 -8.53 -15.85 3.27
CA VAL A 414 -7.94 -14.80 4.09
C VAL A 414 -8.29 -13.39 3.60
N ARG A 415 -8.21 -12.42 4.51
CA ARG A 415 -8.19 -10.99 4.14
C ARG A 415 -6.82 -10.67 3.52
N TYR A 416 -6.71 -10.27 2.26
CA TYR A 416 -7.72 -10.10 1.21
C TYR A 416 -7.26 -10.77 -0.09
N GLY A 417 -8.16 -10.90 -1.07
CA GLY A 417 -7.80 -11.27 -2.43
C GLY A 417 -8.28 -12.65 -2.89
N PRO A 418 -8.10 -13.76 -2.13
CA PRO A 418 -8.61 -15.07 -2.54
C PRO A 418 -10.11 -15.06 -2.89
N SER A 419 -10.97 -14.51 -2.02
CA SER A 419 -12.41 -14.38 -2.27
C SER A 419 -12.79 -13.33 -3.32
N GLU A 420 -11.87 -12.42 -3.66
CA GLU A 420 -12.04 -11.50 -4.80
C GLU A 420 -11.80 -12.25 -6.12
N ILE A 421 -10.93 -13.25 -6.14
CA ILE A 421 -10.55 -13.99 -7.35
C ILE A 421 -11.41 -15.25 -7.55
N ILE A 422 -11.65 -16.00 -6.47
CA ILE A 422 -12.30 -17.32 -6.47
C ILE A 422 -13.76 -17.20 -6.04
N THR A 423 -14.64 -17.78 -6.84
CA THR A 423 -16.00 -18.13 -6.45
C THR A 423 -16.03 -19.61 -6.09
N ASN A 424 -16.16 -19.91 -4.80
CA ASN A 424 -16.04 -21.27 -4.25
C ASN A 424 -16.93 -22.28 -4.99
N GLY A 425 -16.35 -23.42 -5.39
CA GLY A 425 -17.02 -24.50 -6.12
C GLY A 425 -17.36 -24.19 -7.59
N VAL A 426 -17.15 -22.96 -8.06
CA VAL A 426 -17.48 -22.54 -9.44
C VAL A 426 -16.24 -22.48 -10.32
N ASN A 427 -15.17 -21.83 -9.84
CA ASN A 427 -13.93 -21.62 -10.58
C ASN A 427 -12.66 -21.98 -9.77
N GLY A 428 -12.84 -22.55 -8.59
CA GLY A 428 -11.81 -22.91 -7.62
C GLY A 428 -12.42 -23.24 -6.27
N PHE A 429 -11.59 -23.38 -5.24
CA PHE A 429 -12.02 -23.67 -3.87
C PHE A 429 -11.47 -22.66 -2.88
N LEU A 430 -12.34 -22.20 -1.97
CA LEU A 430 -11.98 -21.43 -0.79
C LEU A 430 -12.15 -22.32 0.44
N VAL A 431 -11.13 -22.34 1.27
CA VAL A 431 -11.07 -23.12 2.52
C VAL A 431 -10.89 -22.15 3.67
N GLU A 432 -11.44 -22.48 4.84
CA GLU A 432 -11.22 -21.66 6.04
C GLU A 432 -9.71 -21.56 6.38
N PRO A 433 -9.21 -20.40 6.81
CA PRO A 433 -7.82 -20.25 7.22
C PRO A 433 -7.41 -21.29 8.26
N ASP A 434 -6.18 -21.79 8.14
CA ASP A 434 -5.58 -22.81 9.02
C ASP A 434 -6.28 -24.19 9.01
N ASP A 435 -7.27 -24.44 8.15
CA ASP A 435 -7.92 -25.75 8.03
C ASP A 435 -7.21 -26.66 7.02
N VAL A 436 -6.15 -27.34 7.46
CA VAL A 436 -5.39 -28.33 6.67
C VAL A 436 -6.29 -29.49 6.18
N ARG A 437 -7.27 -29.90 7.00
CA ARG A 437 -8.20 -30.98 6.63
C ARG A 437 -9.13 -30.53 5.51
N GLY A 438 -9.58 -29.28 5.55
CA GLY A 438 -10.33 -28.63 4.49
C GLY A 438 -9.55 -28.56 3.17
N LEU A 439 -8.25 -28.24 3.22
CA LEU A 439 -7.37 -28.29 2.04
C LEU A 439 -7.31 -29.70 1.45
N ALA A 440 -7.06 -30.72 2.29
CA ALA A 440 -7.02 -32.11 1.86
C ALA A 440 -8.36 -32.56 1.24
N ALA A 441 -9.49 -32.14 1.82
CA ALA A 441 -10.81 -32.43 1.28
C ALA A 441 -11.06 -31.74 -0.08
N ALA A 442 -10.60 -30.50 -0.26
CA ALA A 442 -10.68 -29.80 -1.53
C ALA A 442 -9.83 -30.50 -2.61
N LEU A 443 -8.63 -30.95 -2.28
CA LEU A 443 -7.77 -31.75 -3.17
C LEU A 443 -8.47 -33.04 -3.60
N VAL A 444 -9.01 -33.81 -2.65
CA VAL A 444 -9.78 -35.04 -2.96
C VAL A 444 -10.98 -34.74 -3.86
N THR A 445 -11.65 -33.61 -3.63
CA THR A 445 -12.80 -33.19 -4.44
C THR A 445 -12.39 -32.92 -5.89
N VAL A 446 -11.32 -32.14 -6.12
CA VAL A 446 -10.80 -31.87 -7.47
C VAL A 446 -10.47 -33.18 -8.21
N GLN A 447 -9.85 -34.13 -7.52
CA GLN A 447 -9.46 -35.42 -8.10
C GLN A 447 -10.63 -36.36 -8.37
N SER A 448 -11.70 -36.24 -7.58
CA SER A 448 -12.90 -37.06 -7.73
C SER A 448 -13.87 -36.54 -8.79
N MET A 449 -13.68 -35.32 -9.31
CA MET A 449 -14.56 -34.75 -10.35
C MET A 449 -14.55 -35.58 -11.64
N SER A 450 -15.70 -35.65 -12.30
CA SER A 450 -15.76 -36.15 -13.68
C SER A 450 -15.04 -35.19 -14.64
N LYS A 451 -14.62 -35.70 -15.80
CA LYS A 451 -14.03 -34.87 -16.88
C LYS A 451 -14.89 -33.67 -17.25
N ARG A 452 -16.22 -33.81 -17.20
CA ARG A 452 -17.16 -32.73 -17.50
C ARG A 452 -17.16 -31.63 -16.44
N GLU A 453 -17.14 -32.01 -15.17
CA GLU A 453 -17.15 -31.08 -14.04
C GLU A 453 -15.86 -30.27 -13.98
N ILE A 454 -14.71 -30.95 -14.02
CA ILE A 454 -13.42 -30.27 -13.99
C ILE A 454 -13.24 -29.35 -15.21
N SER A 455 -13.65 -29.80 -16.41
CA SER A 455 -13.60 -28.95 -17.61
C SER A 455 -14.48 -27.71 -17.49
N ARG A 456 -15.65 -27.82 -16.83
CA ARG A 456 -16.52 -26.67 -16.57
C ARG A 456 -15.86 -25.68 -15.60
N MET A 457 -15.30 -26.19 -14.49
CA MET A 457 -14.60 -25.36 -13.50
C MET A 457 -13.40 -24.63 -14.13
N ARG A 458 -12.57 -25.34 -14.91
CA ARG A 458 -11.43 -24.74 -15.64
C ARG A 458 -11.85 -23.66 -16.64
N ARG A 459 -12.98 -23.84 -17.34
CA ARG A 459 -13.53 -22.78 -18.21
C ARG A 459 -13.97 -21.55 -17.42
N ASN A 460 -14.62 -21.75 -16.27
CA ASN A 460 -15.02 -20.65 -15.40
C ASN A 460 -13.80 -19.92 -14.82
N ALA A 461 -12.74 -20.65 -14.45
CA ALA A 461 -11.47 -20.10 -13.99
C ALA A 461 -10.85 -19.19 -15.05
N ARG A 462 -10.67 -19.68 -16.28
CA ARG A 462 -10.15 -18.88 -17.39
C ARG A 462 -11.01 -17.66 -17.69
N LYS A 463 -12.34 -17.81 -17.63
CA LYS A 463 -13.27 -16.68 -17.81
C LYS A 463 -13.07 -15.60 -16.75
N ARG A 464 -12.99 -15.98 -15.46
CA ARG A 464 -12.79 -15.05 -14.35
C ARG A 464 -11.40 -14.39 -14.40
N ALA A 465 -10.36 -15.12 -14.81
CA ALA A 465 -9.02 -14.55 -14.94
C ALA A 465 -8.97 -13.35 -15.90
N LYS A 466 -9.83 -13.30 -16.93
CA LYS A 466 -9.92 -12.17 -17.87
C LYS A 466 -10.30 -10.84 -17.21
N ASP A 467 -11.01 -10.88 -16.08
CA ASP A 467 -11.40 -9.68 -15.33
C ASP A 467 -10.18 -8.97 -14.71
N PHE A 468 -9.05 -9.67 -14.63
CA PHE A 468 -7.76 -9.18 -14.14
C PHE A 468 -6.74 -8.95 -15.28
N SER A 469 -7.18 -9.03 -16.53
CA SER A 469 -6.34 -8.74 -17.70
C SER A 469 -5.88 -7.28 -17.68
N ASP A 470 -4.72 -7.02 -18.30
CA ASP A 470 -4.22 -5.65 -18.48
C ASP A 470 -5.26 -4.75 -19.14
N ALA A 471 -5.95 -5.23 -20.18
CA ALA A 471 -6.97 -4.44 -20.87
C ALA A 471 -8.17 -4.06 -19.97
N GLU A 472 -8.75 -5.02 -19.24
CA GLU A 472 -9.90 -4.75 -18.37
C GLU A 472 -9.52 -3.84 -17.19
N VAL A 473 -8.36 -4.07 -16.57
CA VAL A 473 -7.88 -3.25 -15.45
C VAL A 473 -7.53 -1.84 -15.91
N LEU A 474 -6.86 -1.68 -17.07
CA LEU A 474 -6.55 -0.36 -17.62
C LEU A 474 -7.81 0.43 -18.02
N SER A 475 -8.90 -0.25 -18.39
CA SER A 475 -10.18 0.42 -18.59
C SER A 475 -10.68 1.09 -17.30
N LYS A 476 -10.56 0.43 -16.14
CA LYS A 476 -10.92 1.01 -14.84
C LYS A 476 -9.98 2.15 -14.46
N TRP A 477 -8.68 2.02 -14.74
CA TRP A 477 -7.72 3.11 -14.55
C TRP A 477 -8.07 4.33 -15.41
N SER A 478 -8.43 4.13 -16.67
CA SER A 478 -8.82 5.23 -17.56
C SER A 478 -10.02 6.00 -17.01
N GLU A 479 -11.03 5.29 -16.49
CA GLU A 479 -12.22 5.89 -15.87
C GLU A 479 -11.86 6.70 -14.62
N LEU A 480 -11.09 6.10 -13.70
CA LEU A 480 -10.60 6.79 -12.50
C LEU A 480 -9.85 8.05 -12.87
N LEU A 481 -8.85 7.94 -13.74
CA LEU A 481 -7.97 9.06 -14.08
C LEU A 481 -8.74 10.18 -14.78
N THR A 482 -9.64 9.84 -15.72
CA THR A 482 -10.49 10.83 -16.38
C THR A 482 -11.34 11.59 -15.35
N THR A 483 -11.98 10.87 -14.45
CA THR A 483 -12.84 11.43 -13.41
C THR A 483 -12.05 12.31 -12.44
N THR A 484 -10.92 11.82 -11.95
CA THR A 484 -10.10 12.53 -10.96
C THR A 484 -9.41 13.77 -11.56
N ILE A 485 -8.91 13.70 -12.80
CA ILE A 485 -8.35 14.86 -13.50
C ILE A 485 -9.43 15.93 -13.72
N ALA A 486 -10.63 15.53 -14.15
CA ALA A 486 -11.73 16.47 -14.37
C ALA A 486 -12.22 17.13 -13.06
N ALA A 487 -12.16 16.41 -11.93
CA ALA A 487 -12.54 16.91 -10.62
C ALA A 487 -11.45 17.77 -9.94
N LYS A 488 -10.23 17.82 -10.48
CA LYS A 488 -9.07 18.44 -9.83
C LYS A 488 -9.34 19.91 -9.49
N GLN A 489 -9.15 20.26 -8.21
CA GLN A 489 -9.23 21.62 -7.72
C GLN A 489 -7.85 22.17 -7.39
N SER A 490 -7.68 23.49 -7.57
CA SER A 490 -6.48 24.17 -7.08
C SER A 490 -6.46 24.16 -5.56
N PRO A 491 -5.36 23.71 -4.92
CA PRO A 491 -5.25 23.70 -3.47
C PRO A 491 -5.45 25.10 -2.88
N LYS A 492 -6.31 25.24 -1.88
CA LYS A 492 -6.57 26.49 -1.16
C LYS A 492 -6.41 26.26 0.33
N GLN A 493 -5.66 27.14 1.00
CA GLN A 493 -5.51 27.06 2.44
C GLN A 493 -6.87 27.19 3.14
N LEU A 494 -7.09 26.34 4.14
CA LEU A 494 -8.25 26.36 5.01
C LEU A 494 -7.73 26.52 6.43
N LYS A 495 -8.22 27.51 7.17
CA LYS A 495 -7.92 27.71 8.59
C LYS A 495 -9.23 27.78 9.38
N ALA A 496 -9.14 27.50 10.67
CA ALA A 496 -10.23 27.66 11.61
C ALA A 496 -9.79 28.58 12.76
N SER A 497 -10.65 29.54 13.12
CA SER A 497 -10.50 30.41 14.30
C SER A 497 -11.69 30.22 15.25
N GLY A 498 -11.64 30.84 16.44
CA GLY A 498 -12.73 30.77 17.42
C GLY A 498 -13.12 29.34 17.80
N ARG A 499 -12.11 28.49 18.06
CA ARG A 499 -12.29 27.05 18.26
C ARG A 499 -12.67 26.75 19.72
N SER A 500 -13.72 25.98 19.91
CA SER A 500 -14.12 25.43 21.22
C SER A 500 -14.69 24.03 21.04
N ALA A 501 -14.61 23.20 22.07
CA ALA A 501 -15.22 21.88 22.07
C ALA A 501 -16.17 21.70 23.26
N VAL A 502 -17.20 20.88 23.08
CA VAL A 502 -18.02 20.38 24.17
C VAL A 502 -18.03 18.86 24.06
N VAL A 503 -17.67 18.19 25.15
CA VAL A 503 -17.64 16.73 25.24
C VAL A 503 -18.62 16.30 26.32
N SER A 504 -19.52 15.37 25.98
CA SER A 504 -20.39 14.73 26.95
C SER A 504 -20.33 13.21 26.78
N CYS A 505 -20.35 12.49 27.89
CA CYS A 505 -20.26 11.03 27.90
C CYS A 505 -21.46 10.44 28.64
N THR A 506 -22.02 9.36 28.09
CA THR A 506 -22.81 8.37 28.81
C THR A 506 -21.96 7.11 28.98
N GLN A 507 -22.51 6.07 29.63
CA GLN A 507 -21.81 4.78 29.71
C GLN A 507 -21.55 4.15 28.33
N GLU A 508 -22.42 4.40 27.34
CA GLU A 508 -22.39 3.73 26.04
C GLU A 508 -21.97 4.64 24.89
N THR A 509 -22.01 5.97 25.04
CA THR A 509 -21.74 6.91 23.94
C THR A 509 -20.99 8.15 24.42
N MET A 510 -19.98 8.57 23.64
CA MET A 510 -19.32 9.86 23.76
C MET A 510 -19.81 10.78 22.65
N THR A 511 -20.31 11.96 23.01
CA THR A 511 -20.68 13.01 22.05
C THR A 511 -19.63 14.11 22.08
N ILE A 512 -19.08 14.45 20.92
CA ILE A 512 -18.16 15.58 20.75
C ILE A 512 -18.81 16.59 19.81
N SER A 513 -18.87 17.85 20.22
CA SER A 513 -19.23 18.99 19.38
C SER A 513 -18.04 19.94 19.30
N PHE A 514 -17.63 20.32 18.09
CA PHE A 514 -16.51 21.23 17.86
C PHE A 514 -16.99 22.43 17.05
N THR A 515 -16.94 23.61 17.63
CA THR A 515 -17.38 24.87 17.02
C THR A 515 -16.18 25.66 16.54
N PHE A 516 -16.27 26.22 15.34
CA PHE A 516 -15.19 26.99 14.72
C PHE A 516 -15.73 27.98 13.67
N THR A 517 -14.91 28.97 13.31
CA THR A 517 -15.14 29.86 12.16
C THR A 517 -14.14 29.52 11.05
N PRO A 518 -14.59 29.07 9.86
CA PRO A 518 -13.70 28.79 8.75
C PRO A 518 -13.16 30.09 8.13
N SER A 519 -11.93 30.08 7.64
CA SER A 519 -11.28 31.26 7.03
C SER A 519 -11.86 31.68 5.68
N ARG A 520 -12.75 30.86 5.11
CA ARG A 520 -13.43 31.07 3.83
C ARG A 520 -14.66 30.16 3.75
N PRO A 521 -15.63 30.43 2.85
CA PRO A 521 -16.67 29.48 2.52
C PRO A 521 -16.08 28.12 2.10
N MET A 522 -16.71 27.05 2.56
CA MET A 522 -16.28 25.68 2.33
C MET A 522 -17.08 25.05 1.18
N LEU A 523 -16.40 24.32 0.30
CA LEU A 523 -17.03 23.65 -0.84
C LEU A 523 -17.18 22.16 -0.56
N GLN A 524 -18.42 21.70 -0.37
CA GLN A 524 -18.74 20.30 -0.04
C GLN A 524 -17.91 19.81 1.18
N PRO A 525 -17.99 20.50 2.33
CA PRO A 525 -17.17 20.17 3.48
C PRO A 525 -17.52 18.80 4.05
N ARG A 526 -16.48 18.10 4.50
CA ARG A 526 -16.58 16.91 5.33
C ARG A 526 -15.73 17.10 6.56
N ALA A 527 -16.31 16.82 7.71
CA ALA A 527 -15.65 16.97 9.00
C ALA A 527 -15.62 15.63 9.72
N HIS A 528 -14.55 15.39 10.47
CA HIS A 528 -14.36 14.13 11.18
C HIS A 528 -13.71 14.37 12.54
N PHE A 529 -14.05 13.53 13.51
CA PHE A 529 -13.19 13.31 14.66
C PHE A 529 -12.27 12.13 14.39
N VAL A 530 -10.97 12.32 14.63
CA VAL A 530 -9.93 11.31 14.45
C VAL A 530 -9.35 10.95 15.80
N LEU A 531 -9.41 9.66 16.13
CA LEU A 531 -8.82 9.10 17.35
C LEU A 531 -7.56 8.32 16.93
N ASN A 532 -6.38 8.83 17.29
CA ASN A 532 -5.09 8.22 16.95
C ASN A 532 -4.47 7.56 18.17
N GLY A 533 -3.96 6.34 18.02
CA GLY A 533 -3.21 5.65 19.06
C GLY A 533 -1.88 6.32 19.36
N ARG A 534 -1.62 6.60 20.63
CA ARG A 534 -0.32 7.10 21.09
C ARG A 534 0.63 5.92 21.23
N LYS A 535 1.65 5.86 20.37
CA LYS A 535 2.67 4.79 20.32
C LYS A 535 2.10 3.39 20.00
N VAL A 536 0.84 3.32 19.59
CA VAL A 536 0.17 2.09 19.12
C VAL A 536 -0.46 2.39 17.76
N PRO A 537 -0.42 1.46 16.79
CA PRO A 537 -0.87 1.73 15.42
C PRO A 537 -2.39 1.63 15.27
N ALA A 538 -3.09 2.43 16.05
CA ALA A 538 -4.54 2.60 16.00
C ALA A 538 -4.89 3.93 15.34
N ILE A 539 -5.86 3.93 14.45
CA ILE A 539 -6.46 5.15 13.91
C ILE A 539 -7.93 4.87 13.65
N MET A 540 -8.81 5.78 14.06
CA MET A 540 -10.24 5.71 13.77
C MET A 540 -10.74 7.08 13.38
N ARG A 541 -11.65 7.13 12.43
CA ARG A 541 -12.23 8.38 11.93
C ARG A 541 -13.74 8.29 11.94
N PHE A 542 -14.38 9.32 12.48
CA PHE A 542 -15.82 9.38 12.65
C PHE A 542 -16.34 10.64 11.97
N GLU A 543 -17.09 10.46 10.88
CA GLU A 543 -17.68 11.58 10.13
C GLU A 543 -18.75 12.30 10.96
N CYS A 544 -18.64 13.63 11.00
CA CYS A 544 -19.48 14.52 11.79
C CYS A 544 -20.65 15.05 10.99
N GLU A 545 -21.73 15.36 11.69
CA GLU A 545 -22.80 16.22 11.19
C GLU A 545 -22.39 17.69 11.32
N LEU A 546 -22.70 18.51 10.32
CA LEU A 546 -22.36 19.93 10.29
C LEU A 546 -23.63 20.79 10.43
N THR A 547 -23.63 21.66 11.42
CA THR A 547 -24.67 22.68 11.64
C THR A 547 -24.06 24.07 11.44
N TYR A 548 -24.78 24.94 10.72
CA TYR A 548 -24.32 26.26 10.33
C TYR A 548 -25.06 27.35 11.10
N ASP A 549 -24.32 28.19 11.81
CA ASP A 549 -24.80 29.39 12.50
C ASP A 549 -23.86 30.54 12.15
N GLU A 550 -24.04 31.13 10.95
CA GLU A 550 -23.03 31.95 10.31
C GLU A 550 -22.54 33.12 11.18
N PRO A 551 -21.22 33.33 11.31
CA PRO A 551 -20.13 32.70 10.56
C PRO A 551 -19.58 31.40 11.18
N GLN A 552 -20.19 30.92 12.27
CA GLN A 552 -19.75 29.73 12.98
C GLN A 552 -20.33 28.45 12.35
N VAL A 553 -19.55 27.38 12.47
CA VAL A 553 -19.94 26.03 12.10
C VAL A 553 -19.67 25.12 13.28
N THR A 554 -20.61 24.25 13.59
CA THR A 554 -20.46 23.23 14.62
C THR A 554 -20.46 21.85 13.98
N ALA A 555 -19.41 21.07 14.26
CA ALA A 555 -19.30 19.68 13.85
C ALA A 555 -19.59 18.77 15.05
N THR A 556 -20.57 17.89 14.92
CA THR A 556 -21.01 17.01 16.02
C THR A 556 -20.93 15.55 15.63
N LYS A 557 -20.49 14.71 16.58
CA LYS A 557 -20.53 13.26 16.42
C LYS A 557 -20.80 12.55 17.74
N GLN A 558 -21.67 11.55 17.66
CA GLN A 558 -21.83 10.51 18.67
C GLN A 558 -20.96 9.31 18.30
N ILE A 559 -20.11 8.88 19.22
CA ILE A 559 -19.19 7.75 19.09
C ILE A 559 -19.62 6.71 20.12
N PRO A 560 -20.18 5.57 19.70
CA PRO A 560 -20.56 4.50 20.61
C PRO A 560 -19.34 3.70 21.07
N VAL A 561 -19.39 3.14 22.27
CA VAL A 561 -18.25 2.49 22.94
C VAL A 561 -17.79 1.21 22.22
N ASP A 562 -18.73 0.49 21.59
CA ASP A 562 -18.47 -0.72 20.82
C ASP A 562 -17.49 -0.48 19.65
N ARG A 563 -17.50 0.73 19.06
CA ARG A 563 -16.56 1.14 18.02
C ARG A 563 -15.12 1.26 18.50
N LEU A 564 -14.91 1.34 19.81
CA LEU A 564 -13.60 1.36 20.45
C LEU A 564 -13.26 0.05 21.17
N ALA A 565 -14.16 -0.94 21.21
CA ALA A 565 -13.99 -2.15 22.02
C ALA A 565 -12.79 -3.02 21.60
N TRP A 566 -12.33 -2.90 20.36
CA TRP A 566 -11.14 -3.58 19.85
C TRP A 566 -9.82 -2.98 20.36
N PHE A 567 -9.86 -1.73 20.84
CA PHE A 567 -8.69 -1.04 21.36
C PHE A 567 -8.45 -1.44 22.81
N THR A 568 -7.35 -2.15 23.03
CA THR A 568 -7.08 -2.86 24.28
C THR A 568 -5.92 -2.29 25.09
N GLU A 569 -5.11 -1.38 24.52
CA GLU A 569 -3.97 -0.80 25.23
C GLU A 569 -3.65 0.64 24.80
N GLY A 570 -3.18 1.45 25.75
CA GLY A 570 -2.61 2.77 25.48
C GLY A 570 -3.59 3.94 25.58
N VAL A 571 -3.33 4.97 24.78
CA VAL A 571 -4.04 6.26 24.82
C VAL A 571 -4.48 6.63 23.41
N LEU A 572 -5.71 7.12 23.28
CA LEU A 572 -6.26 7.70 22.05
C LEU A 572 -6.22 9.22 22.11
N ASP A 573 -5.58 9.78 21.11
CA ASP A 573 -5.36 11.19 20.90
C ASP A 573 -6.47 11.73 19.97
N VAL A 574 -7.37 12.58 20.49
CA VAL A 574 -8.53 13.10 19.74
C VAL A 574 -8.22 14.38 18.95
N SER A 575 -8.48 14.34 17.64
CA SER A 575 -8.30 15.46 16.72
C SER A 575 -9.59 15.71 15.93
N PHE A 576 -9.78 16.95 15.49
CA PHE A 576 -10.80 17.36 14.55
C PHE A 576 -10.15 17.59 13.19
N GLU A 577 -10.68 16.96 12.14
CA GLU A 577 -10.29 17.16 10.76
C GLU A 577 -11.44 17.76 9.97
N LEU A 578 -11.09 18.72 9.11
CA LEU A 578 -12.03 19.33 8.18
C LEU A 578 -11.38 19.38 6.80
N HIS A 579 -12.11 18.85 5.83
CA HIS A 579 -11.69 18.80 4.44
C HIS A 579 -12.80 19.37 3.57
N ASP A 580 -12.42 20.09 2.52
CA ASP A 580 -13.31 20.51 1.46
C ASP A 580 -12.61 20.25 0.11
N ALA A 581 -13.29 20.53 -1.00
CA ALA A 581 -12.75 20.19 -2.32
C ALA A 581 -11.36 20.81 -2.63
N ALA A 582 -10.94 21.88 -1.93
CA ALA A 582 -9.69 22.58 -2.20
C ALA A 582 -8.69 22.57 -1.03
N GLY A 583 -9.14 22.33 0.21
CA GLY A 583 -8.34 22.54 1.42
C GLY A 583 -8.62 21.52 2.50
N ARG A 584 -7.69 21.44 3.45
CA ARG A 584 -7.84 20.63 4.66
C ARG A 584 -7.20 21.33 5.85
N LEU A 585 -7.67 20.99 7.04
CA LEU A 585 -7.02 21.31 8.30
C LEU A 585 -7.20 20.16 9.29
N SER A 586 -6.32 20.13 10.29
CA SER A 586 -6.42 19.23 11.43
C SER A 586 -6.06 19.99 12.69
N HIS A 587 -6.84 19.82 13.74
CA HIS A 587 -6.63 20.45 15.04
C HIS A 587 -6.81 19.43 16.15
N ARG A 588 -6.02 19.56 17.22
CA ARG A 588 -6.31 18.86 18.47
C ARG A 588 -7.59 19.40 19.06
N VAL A 589 -8.47 18.51 19.54
CA VAL A 589 -9.70 18.91 20.21
C VAL A 589 -9.32 19.41 21.61
N PRO A 590 -9.72 20.62 22.02
CA PRO A 590 -9.50 21.10 23.38
C PRO A 590 -10.34 20.31 24.39
N ALA A 591 -9.83 20.14 25.61
CA ALA A 591 -10.56 19.52 26.71
C ALA A 591 -11.25 20.61 27.55
N ASP A 592 -12.29 21.23 27.00
CA ASP A 592 -13.03 22.30 27.67
C ASP A 592 -14.01 21.67 28.69
N GLY A 593 -13.67 21.73 29.98
CA GLY A 593 -14.51 21.22 31.08
C GLY A 593 -14.15 19.82 31.58
N ALA A 594 -15.01 19.24 32.42
CA ALA A 594 -14.81 17.90 32.97
C ALA A 594 -15.20 16.84 31.93
N VAL A 595 -14.30 15.88 31.68
CA VAL A 595 -14.58 14.75 30.78
C VAL A 595 -14.92 13.53 31.62
N HIS A 596 -16.16 13.06 31.49
CA HIS A 596 -16.64 11.91 32.24
C HIS A 596 -16.15 10.59 31.63
N PRO A 597 -16.04 9.51 32.42
CA PRO A 597 -15.76 8.18 31.90
C PRO A 597 -16.77 7.74 30.83
N PHE A 598 -16.28 6.97 29.86
CA PHE A 598 -17.01 6.46 28.71
C PHE A 598 -16.61 5.00 28.46
N GLY A 599 -17.46 4.05 28.81
CA GLY A 599 -17.08 2.64 28.86
C GLY A 599 -15.83 2.40 29.72
N ASN A 600 -14.83 1.71 29.16
CA ASN A 600 -13.52 1.50 29.79
C ASN A 600 -12.53 2.65 29.53
N PHE A 601 -12.99 3.80 29.05
CA PHE A 601 -12.14 4.95 28.74
C PHE A 601 -12.34 6.08 29.74
N GLU A 602 -11.23 6.66 30.18
CA GLU A 602 -11.17 7.90 30.95
C GLU A 602 -10.65 9.02 30.05
N GLY A 603 -11.48 10.05 29.84
CA GLY A 603 -11.06 11.25 29.14
C GLY A 603 -10.29 12.20 30.05
N TYR A 604 -9.22 12.80 29.54
CA TYR A 604 -8.41 13.77 30.30
C TYR A 604 -7.83 14.87 29.40
N ALA A 605 -7.48 15.99 30.04
CA ALA A 605 -6.74 17.08 29.42
C ALA A 605 -5.23 16.79 29.47
N THR A 606 -4.56 16.82 28.32
CA THR A 606 -3.10 16.77 28.23
C THR A 606 -2.47 18.04 28.80
N THR A 607 -1.13 18.06 28.98
CA THR A 607 -0.37 19.25 29.39
C THR A 607 -0.58 20.48 28.49
N TYR A 608 -1.01 20.26 27.25
CA TYR A 608 -1.33 21.32 26.28
C TYR A 608 -2.83 21.66 26.22
N GLY A 609 -3.64 21.16 27.15
CA GLY A 609 -5.09 21.40 27.22
C GLY A 609 -5.93 20.63 26.19
N ASN A 610 -5.35 19.65 25.49
CA ASN A 610 -6.06 18.87 24.48
C ASN A 610 -6.67 17.59 25.06
N LEU A 611 -7.80 17.16 24.51
CA LEU A 611 -8.50 15.93 24.84
C LEU A 611 -7.69 14.69 24.45
N SER A 612 -7.66 13.70 25.35
CA SER A 612 -7.19 12.34 25.11
C SER A 612 -8.03 11.36 25.91
N LEU A 613 -8.15 10.13 25.43
CA LEU A 613 -8.83 9.02 26.12
C LEU A 613 -7.79 7.99 26.52
N ARG A 614 -7.76 7.59 27.79
CA ARG A 614 -6.92 6.50 28.29
C ARG A 614 -7.82 5.32 28.65
N LEU A 615 -7.39 4.10 28.36
CA LEU A 615 -8.05 2.93 28.92
C LEU A 615 -7.88 2.94 30.45
N ALA A 616 -8.99 2.86 31.18
CA ALA A 616 -8.97 2.58 32.60
C ALA A 616 -8.27 1.24 32.79
N THR A 617 -7.24 1.20 33.64
CA THR A 617 -6.61 -0.06 34.04
C THR A 617 -7.70 -0.98 34.58
N VAL A 618 -7.89 -2.13 33.94
CA VAL A 618 -8.64 -3.23 34.53
C VAL A 618 -7.94 -3.54 35.84
N LEU A 619 -8.57 -3.21 36.97
CA LEU A 619 -8.15 -3.77 38.26
C LEU A 619 -8.17 -5.28 38.07
N ASP A 620 -7.06 -5.93 38.38
CA ASP A 620 -6.98 -7.38 38.40
C ASP A 620 -8.18 -7.89 39.23
N PRO A 621 -8.99 -8.86 38.78
CA PRO A 621 -10.05 -9.44 39.59
C PRO A 621 -9.55 -9.97 40.96
N ALA A 622 -8.24 -10.12 41.15
CA ALA A 622 -7.63 -10.34 42.46
C ALA A 622 -7.84 -9.17 43.45
N ASP A 623 -7.83 -7.91 43.01
CA ASP A 623 -7.99 -6.72 43.87
C ASP A 623 -9.44 -6.45 44.28
N MET A 624 -10.42 -7.01 43.57
CA MET A 624 -11.84 -6.93 43.95
C MET A 624 -12.23 -7.89 45.09
N SER A 625 -11.33 -8.79 45.50
CA SER A 625 -11.56 -9.70 46.63
C SER A 625 -11.17 -9.11 48.00
N ALA A 626 -10.56 -7.91 48.03
CA ALA A 626 -10.02 -7.30 49.24
C ALA A 626 -10.96 -6.27 49.93
N GLU A 627 -12.12 -5.94 49.35
CA GLU A 627 -13.11 -5.03 49.95
C GLU A 627 -14.36 -5.73 50.50
N SER A 628 -14.34 -7.06 50.64
CA SER A 628 -15.38 -7.80 51.36
C SER A 628 -14.81 -8.74 52.43
N THR A 629 -14.16 -8.18 53.45
CA THR A 629 -14.02 -8.80 54.79
C THR A 629 -13.99 -7.75 55.88
#